data_AF-A0A1E4HWJ6-F1
#
_entry.id   AF-A0A1E4HWJ6-F1
#
_cell.length_a   1.000
_cell.length_b   1.000
_cell.length_c   1.000
_cell.angle_alpha   90.00
_cell.angle_beta   90.00
_cell.angle_gamma   90.00
#
_symmetry.space_group_name_H-M   'P 1'
#
loop_
_entity.id
_entity.type
_entity.pdbx_description
1 polymer ?
#
loop_
_entity_poly.entity_id
_entity_poly.type
_entity_poly.pdbx_seq_one_letter_code
_entity_poly.pdbx_strand_id
1 'polypeptide(L)'
;MQQASAAQERLRLLQSGYRPETINAARAQSDEAQAAVAAARVALADLQVTSPIDGVVVRKHAEVGETLGAGRPVVTVSDISRPWLRVYIPENQIGKVRLGAAARVKVDTFPEREFEGRVSYVERAMIPAAARGGMA
;
A
#
# COMPACT_ATOMS: atom_id res chain seq x y z
N MET A 1 35.67 60.90 30.47
CA MET A 1 34.69 60.91 29.36
C MET A 1 34.94 59.79 28.33
N GLN A 2 36.16 59.58 27.81
CA GLN A 2 36.42 58.55 26.79
C GLN A 2 36.14 57.09 27.22
N GLN A 3 36.45 56.71 28.46
CA GLN A 3 36.20 55.34 28.94
C GLN A 3 34.71 54.97 29.07
N ALA A 4 33.82 55.95 29.30
CA ALA A 4 32.38 55.72 29.39
C ALA A 4 31.77 55.37 28.02
N SER A 5 32.25 56.02 26.94
CA SER A 5 31.81 55.74 25.57
C SER A 5 32.26 54.35 25.09
N ALA A 6 33.48 53.94 25.44
CA ALA A 6 33.99 52.61 25.11
C ALA A 6 33.22 51.49 25.83
N ALA A 7 32.80 51.73 27.07
CA ALA A 7 31.96 50.80 27.83
C ALA A 7 30.55 50.67 27.24
N GLN A 8 29.96 51.77 26.78
CA GLN A 8 28.65 51.79 26.13
C GLN A 8 28.67 51.07 24.77
N GLU A 9 29.71 51.27 23.95
CA GLU A 9 29.82 50.60 22.66
C GLU A 9 30.02 49.09 22.82
N ARG A 10 30.77 48.69 23.86
CA ARG A 10 30.97 47.27 24.19
C ARG A 10 29.68 46.62 24.69
N LEU A 11 28.87 47.34 25.48
CA LEU A 11 27.54 46.87 25.88
C LEU A 11 26.60 46.78 24.68
N ARG A 12 26.66 47.74 23.74
CA ARG A 12 25.86 47.74 22.51
C ARG A 12 26.17 46.55 21.61
N LEU A 13 27.45 46.20 21.46
CA LEU A 13 27.87 45.01 20.72
C LEU A 13 27.35 43.73 21.38
N LEU A 14 27.42 43.63 22.71
CA LEU A 14 26.89 42.49 23.46
C LEU A 14 25.35 42.40 23.41
N GLN A 15 24.66 43.54 23.36
CA GLN A 15 23.20 43.64 23.28
C GLN A 15 22.66 43.48 21.85
N SER A 16 23.48 43.69 20.82
CA SER A 16 23.06 43.65 19.41
C SER A 16 22.64 42.27 18.91
N GLY A 17 22.79 41.21 19.71
CA GLY A 17 22.31 39.87 19.41
C GLY A 17 22.90 39.28 18.13
N TYR A 18 22.37 38.13 17.70
CA TYR A 18 22.70 37.59 16.39
C TYR A 18 21.95 38.36 15.30
N ARG A 19 22.61 38.60 14.16
CA ARG A 19 21.99 39.25 13.02
C ARG A 19 20.82 38.39 12.50
N PRO A 20 19.70 39.00 12.04
CA PRO A 20 18.56 38.25 11.51
C PRO A 20 18.94 37.24 10.43
N GLU A 21 19.92 37.57 9.59
CA GLU A 21 20.44 36.69 8.54
C GLU A 21 21.09 35.44 9.13
N THR A 22 21.85 35.58 10.22
CA THR A 22 22.46 34.43 10.92
C THR A 22 21.41 33.54 11.57
N ILE A 23 20.37 34.13 12.16
CA ILE A 23 19.24 33.38 12.74
C ILE A 23 18.49 32.62 11.64
N ASN A 24 18.21 33.28 10.51
CA ASN A 24 17.52 32.66 9.38
C ASN A 24 18.34 31.54 8.75
N ALA A 25 19.66 31.73 8.59
CA ALA A 25 20.56 30.69 8.11
C ALA A 25 20.59 29.48 9.06
N ALA A 26 20.69 29.71 10.37
CA ALA A 26 20.66 28.64 11.37
C ALA A 26 19.31 27.89 11.38
N ARG A 27 18.19 28.61 11.19
CA ARG A 27 16.86 27.98 11.03
C ARG A 27 16.80 27.13 9.77
N ALA A 28 17.22 27.65 8.62
CA ALA A 28 17.24 26.91 7.38
C ALA A 28 18.09 25.64 7.49
N GLN A 29 19.25 25.71 8.15
CA GLN A 29 20.10 24.55 8.41
C GLN A 29 19.43 23.54 9.36
N SER A 30 18.72 24.02 10.38
CA SER A 30 17.92 23.15 11.25
C SER A 30 16.80 22.46 10.48
N ASP A 31 16.08 23.18 9.62
CA ASP A 31 14.98 22.65 8.82
C ASP A 31 15.48 21.59 7.82
N GLU A 32 16.62 21.83 7.18
CA GLU A 32 17.30 20.85 6.32
C GLU A 32 17.69 19.58 7.09
N ALA A 33 18.30 19.73 8.27
CA ALA A 33 18.65 18.61 9.12
C ALA A 33 17.42 17.81 9.58
N GLN A 34 16.33 18.49 9.91
CA GLN A 34 15.06 17.84 10.27
C GLN A 34 14.46 17.08 9.09
N ALA A 35 14.50 17.64 7.88
CA ALA A 35 14.04 16.97 6.67
C ALA A 35 14.86 15.70 6.39
N ALA A 36 16.19 15.75 6.58
CA ALA A 36 17.06 14.58 6.43
C ALA A 36 16.72 13.46 7.44
N VAL A 37 16.44 13.83 8.70
CA VAL A 37 15.98 12.86 9.71
C VAL A 37 14.63 12.26 9.34
N ALA A 38 13.69 13.07 8.84
CA ALA A 38 12.38 12.59 8.41
C ALA A 38 12.51 11.60 7.24
N ALA A 39 13.35 11.90 6.24
CA ALA A 39 13.63 11.01 5.12
C ALA A 39 14.24 9.68 5.58
N ALA A 40 15.21 9.72 6.50
CA ALA A 40 15.83 8.52 7.05
C ALA A 40 14.82 7.65 7.84
N ARG A 41 13.85 8.27 8.53
CA ARG A 41 12.79 7.55 9.23
C ARG A 41 11.84 6.83 8.27
N VAL A 42 11.49 7.45 7.15
CA VAL A 42 10.67 6.81 6.11
C VAL A 42 11.42 5.60 5.53
N ALA A 43 12.69 5.79 5.16
CA ALA A 43 13.51 4.69 4.64
C ALA A 43 13.63 3.51 5.64
N LEU A 44 13.73 3.81 6.95
CA LEU A 44 13.74 2.78 7.99
C LEU A 44 12.40 2.05 8.11
N ALA A 45 11.28 2.78 8.00
CA ALA A 45 9.95 2.18 8.03
C ALA A 45 9.71 1.25 6.83
N ASP A 46 10.21 1.63 5.65
CA ASP A 46 10.10 0.83 4.42
C ASP A 46 10.86 -0.50 4.49
N LEU A 47 11.79 -0.67 5.44
CA LEU A 47 12.46 -1.96 5.69
C LEU A 47 11.53 -3.01 6.33
N GLN A 48 10.38 -2.58 6.88
CA GLN A 48 9.36 -3.47 7.43
C GLN A 48 8.12 -3.46 6.56
N VAL A 49 8.01 -4.46 5.67
CA VAL A 49 6.83 -4.63 4.82
C VAL A 49 5.72 -5.31 5.62
N THR A 50 4.59 -4.63 5.78
CA THR A 50 3.38 -5.15 6.45
C THR A 50 2.24 -5.35 5.45
N SER A 51 1.32 -6.26 5.75
CA SER A 51 0.12 -6.44 4.93
C SER A 51 -0.89 -5.34 5.24
N PRO A 52 -1.47 -4.65 4.23
CA PRO A 52 -2.51 -3.66 4.44
C PRO A 52 -3.90 -4.26 4.74
N ILE A 53 -4.04 -5.59 4.58
CA ILE A 53 -5.28 -6.32 4.81
C ILE A 53 -5.03 -7.54 5.68
N ASP A 54 -6.06 -7.95 6.41
CA ASP A 54 -6.14 -9.28 6.99
C ASP A 54 -6.42 -10.31 5.88
N GLY A 55 -5.83 -11.50 5.99
CA GLY A 55 -6.01 -12.55 5.00
C GLY A 55 -5.02 -13.69 5.16
N VAL A 56 -4.95 -14.52 4.12
CA VAL A 56 -4.06 -15.68 4.07
C VAL A 56 -3.00 -15.48 2.99
N VAL A 57 -1.78 -15.92 3.27
CA VAL A 57 -0.68 -15.94 2.29
C VAL A 57 -0.98 -17.01 1.23
N VAL A 58 -1.27 -16.58 0.01
CA VAL A 58 -1.55 -17.45 -1.14
C VAL A 58 -0.28 -17.83 -1.89
N ARG A 59 0.69 -16.91 -1.93
CA ARG A 59 1.96 -17.13 -2.62
C ARG A 59 3.09 -16.34 -1.96
N LYS A 60 4.25 -16.97 -1.83
CA LYS A 60 5.52 -16.33 -1.49
C LYS A 60 6.35 -16.20 -2.76
N HIS A 61 6.84 -15.01 -3.05
CA HIS A 61 7.60 -14.68 -4.27
C HIS A 61 9.10 -14.49 -4.01
N ALA A 62 9.49 -14.35 -2.75
CA ALA A 62 10.86 -14.09 -2.35
C ALA A 62 11.29 -15.04 -1.22
N GLU A 63 12.58 -15.37 -1.21
CA GLU A 63 13.20 -16.18 -0.17
C GLU A 63 14.16 -15.36 0.71
N VAL A 64 14.40 -15.88 1.92
CA VAL A 64 15.37 -15.27 2.83
C VAL A 64 16.76 -15.31 2.19
N GLY A 65 17.45 -14.16 2.17
CA GLY A 65 18.75 -14.00 1.53
C GLY A 65 18.69 -13.60 0.05
N GLU A 66 17.50 -13.55 -0.56
CA GLU A 66 17.34 -12.99 -1.91
C GLU A 66 17.45 -11.46 -1.87
N THR A 67 18.13 -10.89 -2.87
CA THR A 67 18.12 -9.44 -3.11
C THR A 67 16.94 -9.07 -3.99
N LEU A 68 16.05 -8.20 -3.49
CA LEU A 68 14.86 -7.75 -4.21
C LEU A 68 15.07 -6.35 -4.79
N GLY A 69 14.69 -6.19 -6.05
CA GLY A 69 14.54 -4.87 -6.66
C GLY A 69 13.28 -4.16 -6.18
N ALA A 70 13.28 -2.83 -6.21
CA ALA A 70 12.11 -2.02 -5.86
C ALA A 70 10.88 -2.42 -6.69
N GLY A 71 9.73 -2.50 -6.04
CA GLY A 71 8.46 -2.86 -6.68
C GLY A 71 8.25 -4.35 -6.93
N ARG A 72 9.22 -5.23 -6.63
CA ARG A 72 8.99 -6.68 -6.69
C ARG A 72 8.11 -7.12 -5.52
N PRO A 73 7.02 -7.87 -5.76
CA PRO A 73 6.20 -8.40 -4.67
C PRO A 73 6.99 -9.43 -3.87
N VAL A 74 6.82 -9.42 -2.54
CA VAL A 74 7.41 -10.41 -1.63
C VAL A 74 6.42 -11.54 -1.36
N VAL A 75 5.16 -11.18 -1.10
CA VAL A 75 4.07 -12.09 -0.72
C VAL A 75 2.77 -11.62 -1.36
N THR A 76 1.93 -12.56 -1.79
CA THR A 76 0.53 -12.31 -2.14
C THR A 76 -0.37 -12.77 -1.02
N VAL A 77 -1.09 -11.82 -0.41
CA VAL A 77 -2.12 -12.05 0.60
C VAL A 77 -3.49 -11.93 -0.06
N SER A 78 -4.43 -12.79 0.31
CA SER A 78 -5.83 -12.68 -0.13
C SER A 78 -6.80 -12.90 1.02
N ASP A 79 -7.83 -12.08 1.05
CA ASP A 79 -8.98 -12.28 1.92
C ASP A 79 -9.85 -13.42 1.36
N ILE A 80 -9.99 -14.48 2.15
CA ILE A 80 -10.79 -15.68 1.80
C ILE A 80 -12.09 -15.76 2.59
N SER A 81 -12.44 -14.73 3.37
CA SER A 81 -13.66 -14.69 4.19
C SER A 81 -14.94 -14.64 3.35
N ARG A 82 -14.85 -14.07 2.13
CA ARG A 82 -15.97 -13.90 1.20
C ARG A 82 -15.60 -14.40 -0.19
N PRO A 83 -15.53 -15.73 -0.41
CA PRO A 83 -15.20 -16.28 -1.71
C PRO A 83 -16.30 -15.96 -2.72
N TRP A 84 -15.89 -15.67 -3.95
CA TRP A 84 -16.76 -15.54 -5.10
C TRP A 84 -16.37 -16.57 -6.15
N LEU A 85 -17.37 -17.10 -6.85
CA LEU A 85 -17.16 -18.07 -7.91
C LEU A 85 -17.37 -17.41 -9.27
N ARG A 86 -16.44 -17.63 -10.19
CA ARG A 86 -16.61 -17.28 -11.60
C ARG A 86 -17.10 -18.51 -12.36
N VAL A 87 -18.27 -18.40 -12.98
CA VAL A 87 -18.86 -19.46 -13.79
C VAL A 87 -19.01 -18.96 -15.21
N TYR A 88 -18.54 -19.77 -16.17
CA TYR A 88 -18.69 -19.46 -17.59
C TYR A 88 -19.97 -20.10 -18.12
N ILE A 89 -20.79 -19.29 -18.78
CA ILE A 89 -22.09 -19.71 -19.31
C ILE A 89 -22.04 -19.56 -20.83
N PRO A 90 -22.42 -20.60 -21.59
CA PRO A 90 -22.56 -20.50 -23.03
C PRO A 90 -23.48 -19.34 -23.44
N GLU A 91 -23.16 -18.67 -24.54
CA GLU A 91 -23.92 -17.50 -25.02
C GLU A 91 -25.40 -17.82 -25.25
N ASN A 92 -25.71 -19.01 -25.76
CA ASN A 92 -27.10 -19.46 -25.96
C ASN A 92 -27.87 -19.67 -24.64
N GLN A 93 -27.21 -19.69 -23.48
CA GLN A 93 -27.82 -19.87 -22.17
C GLN A 93 -27.78 -18.61 -21.29
N ILE A 94 -27.01 -17.58 -21.67
CA ILE A 94 -26.84 -16.36 -20.84
C ILE A 94 -28.17 -15.65 -20.55
N GLY A 95 -29.14 -15.75 -21.46
CA GLY A 95 -30.48 -15.16 -21.29
C GLY A 95 -31.28 -15.75 -20.12
N LYS A 96 -30.87 -16.90 -19.58
CA LYS A 96 -31.50 -17.54 -18.42
C LYS A 96 -30.95 -17.04 -17.09
N VAL A 97 -29.81 -16.34 -17.09
CA VAL A 97 -29.14 -15.86 -15.87
C VAL A 97 -29.48 -14.39 -15.64
N ARG A 98 -29.86 -14.08 -14.40
CA ARG A 98 -30.26 -12.75 -13.97
C ARG A 98 -29.49 -12.35 -12.73
N LEU A 99 -29.18 -11.05 -12.63
CA LEU A 99 -28.62 -10.48 -11.42
C LEU A 99 -29.55 -10.76 -10.23
N GLY A 100 -28.99 -11.18 -9.10
CA GLY A 100 -29.74 -11.50 -7.90
C GLY A 100 -30.40 -12.89 -7.88
N ALA A 101 -30.29 -13.68 -8.95
CA ALA A 101 -30.81 -15.05 -8.96
C ALA A 101 -30.10 -15.92 -7.91
N ALA A 102 -30.86 -16.79 -7.24
CA ALA A 102 -30.32 -17.78 -6.31
C ALA A 102 -29.51 -18.83 -7.07
N ALA A 103 -28.39 -19.25 -6.50
CA ALA A 103 -27.52 -20.28 -7.02
C ALA A 103 -27.20 -21.30 -5.93
N ARG A 104 -27.09 -22.57 -6.32
CA ARG A 104 -26.60 -23.65 -5.45
C ARG A 104 -25.32 -24.19 -6.05
N VAL A 105 -24.26 -24.22 -5.25
CA VAL A 105 -22.92 -24.65 -5.66
C VAL A 105 -22.57 -25.94 -4.93
N LYS A 106 -22.08 -26.92 -5.67
CA LYS A 106 -21.46 -28.14 -5.14
C LYS A 106 -19.99 -28.14 -5.54
N VAL A 107 -19.14 -28.66 -4.66
CA VAL A 107 -17.70 -28.81 -4.91
C VAL A 107 -17.29 -30.24 -4.62
N ASP A 108 -16.37 -30.77 -5.41
CA ASP A 108 -15.99 -32.18 -5.35
C ASP A 108 -15.35 -32.57 -4.01
N THR A 109 -14.68 -31.63 -3.35
CA THR A 109 -14.10 -31.83 -2.02
C THR A 109 -15.17 -32.08 -0.93
N PHE A 110 -16.42 -31.64 -1.15
CA PHE A 110 -17.52 -31.79 -0.21
C PHE A 110 -18.83 -32.20 -0.93
N PRO A 111 -18.93 -33.44 -1.42
CA PRO A 111 -20.04 -33.87 -2.28
C PRO A 111 -21.41 -33.79 -1.59
N GLU A 112 -21.45 -33.97 -0.26
CA GLU A 112 -22.66 -33.93 0.56
C GLU A 112 -23.10 -32.50 0.95
N ARG A 113 -22.34 -31.47 0.58
CA ARG A 113 -22.63 -30.07 0.97
C ARG A 113 -23.07 -29.25 -0.24
N GLU A 114 -24.23 -28.60 -0.10
CA GLU A 114 -24.67 -27.54 -1.00
C GLU A 114 -24.38 -26.17 -0.38
N PHE A 115 -23.73 -25.29 -1.14
CA PHE A 115 -23.50 -23.91 -0.77
C PHE A 115 -24.51 -23.02 -1.47
N GLU A 116 -25.27 -22.25 -0.69
CA GLU A 116 -26.19 -21.26 -1.23
C GLU A 116 -25.45 -19.97 -1.59
N GLY A 117 -25.80 -19.40 -2.73
CA GLY A 117 -25.22 -18.16 -3.23
C GLY A 117 -26.19 -17.38 -4.09
N ARG A 118 -25.72 -16.24 -4.58
CA ARG A 118 -26.51 -15.35 -5.44
C ARG A 118 -25.63 -14.78 -6.54
N VAL A 119 -26.21 -14.60 -7.72
CA VAL A 119 -25.53 -13.91 -8.83
C VAL A 119 -25.33 -12.44 -8.46
N SER A 120 -24.10 -12.05 -8.14
CA SER A 120 -23.73 -10.69 -7.75
C SER A 120 -23.32 -9.81 -8.93
N TYR A 121 -22.86 -10.42 -10.02
CA TYR A 121 -22.41 -9.72 -11.22
C TYR A 121 -22.55 -10.61 -12.47
N VAL A 122 -22.86 -10.00 -13.61
CA VAL A 122 -22.91 -10.68 -14.92
C VAL A 122 -22.05 -9.89 -15.90
N GLU A 123 -20.92 -10.48 -16.28
CA GLU A 123 -19.99 -9.88 -17.23
C GLU A 123 -20.47 -10.12 -18.68
N ARG A 124 -20.53 -9.05 -19.48
CA ARG A 124 -20.85 -9.13 -20.92
C ARG A 124 -19.56 -9.05 -21.72
N ALA A 125 -18.68 -10.03 -21.55
CA ALA A 125 -17.46 -10.16 -22.32
C ALA A 125 -17.45 -11.51 -23.04
N MET A 126 -17.22 -11.49 -24.36
CA MET A 126 -16.95 -12.71 -25.10
C MET A 126 -15.52 -13.15 -24.80
N ILE A 127 -15.36 -14.36 -24.25
CA ILE A 127 -14.03 -14.91 -23.97
C ILE A 127 -13.52 -15.62 -25.24
N PRO A 128 -12.35 -15.25 -25.77
CA PRO A 128 -11.77 -15.91 -26.93
C PRO A 128 -11.50 -17.39 -26.64
N ALA A 129 -11.64 -18.23 -27.68
CA ALA A 129 -11.57 -19.68 -27.57
C ALA A 129 -10.31 -20.23 -26.85
N ALA A 130 -9.19 -19.48 -26.89
CA ALA A 130 -7.90 -19.87 -26.31
C ALA A 130 -7.84 -19.80 -24.76
N ALA A 131 -8.72 -19.07 -24.09
CA ALA A 131 -8.68 -18.90 -22.63
C ALA A 131 -9.48 -19.97 -21.84
N ARG A 132 -10.02 -20.99 -22.53
CA ARG A 132 -10.92 -22.01 -21.94
C ARG A 132 -10.19 -23.23 -21.34
N GLY A 133 -8.88 -23.35 -21.52
CA GLY A 133 -8.13 -24.60 -21.22
C GLY A 133 -7.61 -24.78 -19.79
N GLY A 134 -7.95 -23.91 -18.84
CA GLY A 134 -7.27 -23.86 -17.54
C GLY A 134 -7.97 -24.52 -16.34
N MET A 135 -9.14 -25.15 -16.52
CA MET A 135 -9.91 -25.70 -15.39
C MET A 135 -10.56 -27.02 -15.77
N ALA A 136 -9.79 -28.10 -15.59
CA ALA A 136 -10.29 -29.45 -15.36
C ALA A 136 -9.90 -29.84 -13.93
#